data_AF-A0A9D6LBW6-F1
#
_entry.id   AF-A0A9D6LBW6-F1
#
_cell.length_a   1.000
_cell.length_b   1.000
_cell.length_c   1.000
_cell.angle_alpha   90.00
_cell.angle_beta   90.00
_cell.angle_gamma   90.00
#
_symmetry.space_group_name_H-M   'P 1'
#
loop_
_entity.id
_entity.type
_entity.pdbx_description
1 polymer ?
#
loop_
_entity_poly.entity_id
_entity_poly.type
_entity_poly.pdbx_seq_one_letter_code
_entity_poly.pdbx_strand_id
1 'polypeptide(L)'
;ADGGIRFSGDVTKALAAGASAAMIGSLFAGTDESPGEMVLLHGRSYKVYRGMGSLGAMGRGSKDRYFQEEIEEAGKLVPEGIEGRVPYRGTIASTIHQLLGGLKAGMGYVGAKDLGELKKARFMKITNAGLAESHPHDVTVTKEAPNYNMNS
;
A
#
# COMPACT_ATOMS: atom_id res chain seq x y z
N ALA A 1 0.11 11.39 5.21
CA ALA A 1 1.10 10.55 4.50
C ALA A 1 0.37 9.86 3.36
N ASP A 2 0.86 9.99 2.14
CA ASP A 2 0.20 9.47 0.95
C ASP A 2 1.21 8.69 0.10
N GLY A 3 0.93 7.40 -0.10
CA GLY A 3 1.82 6.47 -0.80
C GLY A 3 2.86 5.77 0.07
N GLY A 4 3.37 4.64 -0.43
CA GLY A 4 4.48 3.89 0.16
C GLY A 4 4.14 2.94 1.33
N ILE A 5 2.89 2.90 1.77
CA ILE A 5 2.45 2.00 2.85
C ILE A 5 2.30 0.57 2.31
N ARG A 6 3.11 -0.35 2.84
CA ARG A 6 3.12 -1.76 2.44
C ARG A 6 2.60 -2.67 3.54
N PHE A 7 2.86 -2.30 4.80
CA PHE A 7 2.41 -3.05 5.97
C PHE A 7 1.71 -2.14 6.97
N SER A 8 0.95 -2.74 7.89
CA SER A 8 0.28 -2.01 8.98
C SER A 8 1.28 -1.24 9.86
N GLY A 9 2.50 -1.76 10.04
CA GLY A 9 3.57 -1.06 10.74
C GLY A 9 3.99 0.25 10.06
N ASP A 10 3.84 0.38 8.75
CA ASP A 10 4.12 1.63 8.04
C ASP A 10 3.07 2.69 8.35
N VAL A 11 1.80 2.30 8.59
CA VAL A 11 0.75 3.21 9.09
C VAL A 11 1.16 3.77 10.45
N THR A 12 1.58 2.90 11.37
CA THR A 12 2.06 3.31 12.70
C THR A 12 3.23 4.29 12.58
N LYS A 13 4.24 3.97 11.76
CA LYS A 13 5.40 4.84 11.52
C LYS A 13 4.99 6.18 10.94
N ALA A 14 4.10 6.21 9.94
CA ALA A 14 3.64 7.43 9.30
C ALA A 14 2.92 8.37 10.27
N LEU A 15 2.04 7.82 11.11
CA LEU A 15 1.32 8.60 12.12
C LEU A 15 2.26 9.06 13.25
N ALA A 16 3.15 8.19 13.73
CA ALA A 16 4.17 8.55 14.71
C ALA A 16 5.15 9.62 14.20
N ALA A 17 5.43 9.65 12.90
CA ALA A 17 6.25 10.68 12.27
C ALA A 17 5.53 12.04 12.12
N GLY A 18 4.26 12.15 12.54
CA GLY A 18 3.52 13.41 12.62
C GLY A 18 2.29 13.50 11.73
N ALA A 19 2.09 12.55 10.80
CA ALA A 19 0.92 12.55 9.93
C ALA A 19 -0.37 12.40 10.75
N SER A 20 -1.45 13.06 10.32
CA SER A 20 -2.78 12.90 10.93
C SER A 20 -3.59 11.76 10.31
N ALA A 21 -3.28 11.39 9.06
CA ALA A 21 -3.92 10.31 8.33
C ALA A 21 -2.95 9.68 7.31
N ALA A 22 -3.28 8.47 6.89
CA ALA A 22 -2.57 7.68 5.89
C ALA A 22 -3.50 7.39 4.70
N MET A 23 -3.08 7.77 3.49
CA MET A 23 -3.74 7.39 2.24
C MET A 23 -3.06 6.15 1.67
N ILE A 24 -3.86 5.15 1.29
CA ILE A 24 -3.39 3.82 0.89
C ILE A 24 -4.06 3.43 -0.42
N GLY A 25 -3.27 3.13 -1.45
CA GLY A 25 -3.75 2.64 -2.74
C GLY A 25 -3.58 1.12 -2.89
N SER A 26 -2.34 0.65 -2.97
CA SER A 26 -2.00 -0.74 -3.31
C SER A 26 -2.66 -1.80 -2.44
N LEU A 27 -2.79 -1.57 -1.12
CA LEU A 27 -3.41 -2.54 -0.21
C LEU A 27 -4.92 -2.65 -0.39
N PHE A 28 -5.57 -1.61 -0.89
CA PHE A 28 -7.02 -1.60 -1.17
C PHE A 28 -7.34 -1.96 -2.62
N ALA A 29 -6.39 -1.82 -3.54
CA ALA A 29 -6.59 -2.10 -4.96
C ALA A 29 -7.05 -3.54 -5.27
N GLY A 30 -6.68 -4.51 -4.43
CA GLY A 30 -7.07 -5.92 -4.59
C GLY A 30 -8.38 -6.32 -3.90
N THR A 31 -9.13 -5.37 -3.33
CA THR A 31 -10.33 -5.67 -2.54
C THR A 31 -11.59 -5.83 -3.39
N ASP A 32 -12.63 -6.45 -2.85
CA ASP A 32 -13.93 -6.62 -3.54
C ASP A 32 -14.51 -5.27 -3.99
N GLU A 33 -14.38 -4.26 -3.14
CA GLU A 33 -14.96 -2.93 -3.31
C GLU A 33 -14.16 -2.02 -4.24
N SER A 34 -12.92 -2.39 -4.57
CA SER A 34 -12.11 -1.59 -5.49
C SER A 34 -12.67 -1.66 -6.93
N PRO A 35 -12.51 -0.63 -7.76
CA PRO A 35 -12.82 -0.74 -9.18
C PRO A 35 -11.81 -1.66 -9.89
N GLY A 36 -12.20 -2.18 -11.06
CA GLY A 36 -11.32 -3.01 -11.91
C GLY A 36 -11.74 -4.47 -11.95
N GLU A 37 -11.34 -5.14 -13.04
CA GLU A 37 -11.72 -6.52 -13.31
C GLU A 37 -10.88 -7.51 -12.51
N MET A 38 -11.53 -8.59 -12.06
CA MET A 38 -10.87 -9.77 -11.50
C MET A 38 -10.31 -10.63 -12.62
N VAL A 39 -9.04 -10.99 -12.52
CA VAL A 39 -8.32 -11.80 -13.51
C VAL A 39 -7.78 -13.03 -12.82
N LEU A 40 -8.04 -14.21 -13.39
CA LEU A 40 -7.46 -15.47 -12.96
C LEU A 40 -6.16 -15.72 -13.73
N LEU A 41 -5.06 -15.91 -13.02
CA LEU A 41 -3.76 -16.20 -13.61
C LEU A 41 -3.03 -17.27 -12.82
N HIS A 42 -2.61 -18.36 -13.50
CA HIS A 42 -1.90 -19.48 -12.87
C HIS A 42 -2.61 -20.01 -11.61
N GLY A 43 -3.95 -20.05 -11.63
CA GLY A 43 -4.77 -20.51 -10.52
C GLY A 43 -4.89 -19.53 -9.34
N ARG A 44 -4.42 -18.29 -9.48
CA ARG A 44 -4.56 -17.23 -8.46
C ARG A 44 -5.38 -16.05 -9.00
N SER A 45 -6.19 -15.47 -8.13
CA SER A 45 -7.01 -14.30 -8.45
C SER A 45 -6.24 -13.00 -8.22
N TYR A 46 -6.35 -12.09 -9.18
CA TYR A 46 -5.77 -10.76 -9.16
C TYR A 46 -6.81 -9.72 -9.55
N LYS A 47 -6.57 -8.44 -9.21
CA LYS A 47 -7.30 -7.30 -9.79
C LYS A 47 -6.36 -6.41 -10.59
N VAL A 48 -6.88 -5.87 -11.69
CA VAL A 48 -6.17 -4.86 -12.49
C VAL A 48 -6.02 -3.57 -11.67
N TYR A 49 -4.79 -3.08 -11.55
CA TYR A 49 -4.46 -1.85 -10.85
C TYR A 49 -3.58 -0.97 -11.74
N ARG A 50 -3.89 0.32 -11.82
CA ARG A 50 -3.12 1.26 -12.62
C ARG A 50 -2.87 2.55 -11.87
N GLY A 51 -1.67 3.10 -12.03
CA GLY A 51 -1.37 4.46 -11.60
C GLY A 51 -2.14 5.46 -12.46
N MET A 52 -2.58 6.58 -11.87
CA MET A 52 -3.35 7.59 -12.62
C MET A 52 -2.52 8.28 -13.71
N GLY A 53 -1.19 8.22 -13.65
CA GLY A 53 -0.24 8.69 -14.67
C GLY A 53 0.20 7.61 -15.66
N SER A 54 -0.51 6.48 -15.71
CA SER A 54 -0.31 5.45 -16.74
C SER A 54 -0.94 5.85 -18.07
N LEU A 55 -0.45 5.29 -19.17
CA LEU A 55 -0.94 5.61 -20.51
C LEU A 55 -2.45 5.35 -20.66
N GLY A 56 -2.99 4.26 -20.14
CA GLY A 56 -4.43 3.96 -20.24
C GLY A 56 -5.29 4.77 -19.28
N ALA A 57 -4.73 5.33 -18.20
CA ALA A 57 -5.42 6.33 -17.38
C ALA A 57 -5.43 7.70 -18.07
N MET A 58 -4.27 8.14 -18.59
CA MET A 58 -4.12 9.43 -19.27
C MET A 58 -4.92 9.48 -20.57
N GLY A 59 -4.96 8.40 -21.33
CA GLY A 59 -5.83 8.28 -22.51
C GLY A 59 -7.33 8.43 -22.22
N ARG A 60 -7.76 8.29 -20.96
CA ARG A 60 -9.15 8.48 -20.50
C ARG A 60 -9.38 9.80 -19.75
N GLY A 61 -8.45 10.75 -19.86
CA GLY A 61 -8.64 12.12 -19.35
C GLY A 61 -7.97 12.45 -18.02
N SER A 62 -7.02 11.64 -17.53
CA SER A 62 -6.21 12.07 -16.37
C SER A 62 -5.06 13.02 -16.72
N LYS A 63 -4.89 13.41 -18.00
CA LYS A 63 -3.80 14.26 -18.50
C LYS A 63 -3.63 15.61 -17.77
N ASP A 64 -4.76 16.25 -17.43
CA ASP A 64 -4.81 17.52 -16.68
C ASP A 64 -3.97 17.48 -15.40
N ARG A 65 -4.20 16.44 -14.59
CA ARG A 65 -3.51 16.23 -13.32
C ARG A 65 -2.01 15.97 -13.44
N TYR A 66 -1.52 15.69 -14.64
CA TYR A 66 -0.10 15.46 -14.94
C TYR A 66 0.49 16.55 -15.83
N PHE A 67 -0.23 17.66 -16.04
CA PHE A 67 0.22 18.80 -16.86
C PHE A 67 0.56 18.40 -18.30
N GLN A 68 -0.13 17.40 -18.85
CA GLN A 68 0.06 16.89 -20.23
C GLN A 68 -1.19 17.13 -21.11
N GLU A 69 -1.98 18.16 -20.80
CA GLU A 69 -3.24 18.47 -21.52
C GLU A 69 -3.03 18.76 -23.01
N GLU A 70 -1.98 19.51 -23.33
CA GLU A 70 -1.68 19.94 -24.70
C GLU A 70 -1.12 18.80 -25.58
N ILE A 71 -0.86 17.63 -25.02
CA ILE A 71 -0.35 16.46 -25.74
C ILE A 71 -1.53 15.61 -26.23
N GLU A 72 -1.96 15.85 -27.47
CA GLU A 72 -3.04 15.08 -28.09
C GLU A 72 -2.61 13.66 -28.51
N GLU A 73 -1.38 13.50 -29.03
CA GLU A 73 -0.84 12.20 -29.43
C GLU A 73 -0.47 11.34 -28.23
N ALA A 74 -1.17 10.21 -28.06
CA ALA A 74 -0.92 9.26 -26.97
C ALA A 74 0.53 8.74 -26.92
N GLY A 75 1.19 8.61 -28.07
CA GLY A 75 2.60 8.17 -28.16
C GLY A 75 3.63 9.19 -27.69
N LYS A 76 3.24 10.45 -27.47
CA LYS A 76 4.09 11.52 -26.94
C LYS A 76 3.89 11.76 -25.44
N LEU A 77 2.92 11.07 -24.83
CA LEU A 77 2.72 11.13 -23.38
C LEU A 77 3.91 10.49 -22.67
N VAL A 78 4.37 11.13 -21.60
CA VAL A 78 5.42 10.59 -20.73
C VAL A 78 4.72 10.00 -19.50
N PRO A 79 4.58 8.66 -19.39
CA PRO A 79 3.88 8.06 -18.27
C PRO A 79 4.73 8.09 -16.99
N GLU A 80 4.14 8.59 -15.91
CA GLU A 80 4.71 8.55 -14.55
C GLU A 80 4.14 7.41 -13.70
N GLY A 81 3.21 6.63 -14.27
CA GLY A 81 2.58 5.48 -13.62
C GLY A 81 2.60 4.24 -14.51
N ILE A 82 2.58 3.08 -13.87
CA ILE A 82 2.49 1.78 -14.55
C ILE A 82 1.08 1.21 -14.44
N GLU A 83 0.76 0.31 -15.37
CA GLU A 83 -0.40 -0.58 -15.28
C GLU A 83 0.08 -1.96 -14.87
N GLY A 84 -0.65 -2.58 -13.95
CA GLY A 84 -0.27 -3.87 -13.42
C GLY A 84 -1.46 -4.58 -12.80
N ARG A 85 -1.16 -5.56 -11.98
CA ARG A 85 -2.14 -6.34 -11.25
C ARG A 85 -1.68 -6.53 -9.82
N VAL A 86 -2.63 -6.57 -8.90
CA VAL A 86 -2.39 -6.84 -7.49
C VAL A 86 -3.11 -8.13 -7.09
N PRO A 87 -2.58 -8.92 -6.15
CA PRO A 87 -3.27 -10.09 -5.64
C PRO A 87 -4.65 -9.72 -5.09
N TYR A 88 -5.62 -10.61 -5.25
CA TYR A 88 -6.93 -10.48 -4.61
C TYR A 88 -6.80 -10.56 -3.08
N ARG A 89 -7.50 -9.67 -2.37
CA ARG A 89 -7.38 -9.48 -0.91
C ARG A 89 -8.69 -9.66 -0.14
N GLY A 90 -9.78 -10.07 -0.80
CA GLY A 90 -11.09 -10.16 -0.15
C GLY A 90 -11.71 -8.78 0.11
N THR A 91 -12.53 -8.68 1.16
CA THR A 91 -13.23 -7.43 1.49
C THR A 91 -12.30 -6.38 2.07
N ILE A 92 -12.60 -5.11 1.82
CA ILE A 92 -11.88 -3.97 2.40
C ILE A 92 -11.95 -3.98 3.93
N ALA A 93 -13.08 -4.44 4.48
CA ALA A 93 -13.28 -4.57 5.93
C ALA A 93 -12.23 -5.47 6.58
N SER A 94 -11.89 -6.60 5.95
CA SER A 94 -10.86 -7.51 6.46
C SER A 94 -9.47 -6.85 6.47
N THR A 95 -9.14 -6.11 5.41
CA THR A 95 -7.87 -5.38 5.30
C THR A 95 -7.78 -4.25 6.33
N ILE A 96 -8.84 -3.45 6.49
CA ILE A 96 -8.91 -2.38 7.50
C ILE A 96 -8.76 -2.96 8.91
N HIS A 97 -9.40 -4.09 9.19
CA HIS A 97 -9.27 -4.75 10.49
C HIS A 97 -7.81 -5.10 10.81
N GLN A 98 -7.06 -5.68 9.86
CA GLN A 98 -5.64 -6.00 10.02
C GLN A 98 -4.76 -4.75 10.17
N LEU A 99 -5.04 -3.69 9.40
CA LEU A 99 -4.32 -2.42 9.49
C LEU A 99 -4.51 -1.76 10.86
N LEU A 100 -5.75 -1.69 11.34
CA LEU A 100 -6.08 -1.16 12.67
C LEU A 100 -5.50 -2.01 13.79
N GLY A 101 -5.49 -3.34 13.64
CA GLY A 101 -4.85 -4.25 14.58
C GLY A 101 -3.35 -3.96 14.73
N GLY A 102 -2.64 -3.80 13.61
CA GLY A 102 -1.22 -3.44 13.62
C GLY A 102 -0.94 -2.04 14.19
N LEU A 103 -1.81 -1.06 13.90
CA LEU A 103 -1.70 0.28 14.49
C LEU A 103 -1.86 0.23 16.01
N LYS A 104 -2.91 -0.44 16.50
CA LYS A 104 -3.17 -0.58 17.95
C LYS A 104 -2.03 -1.30 18.67
N ALA A 105 -1.48 -2.36 18.08
CA ALA A 105 -0.32 -3.05 18.61
C ALA A 105 0.90 -2.12 18.69
N GLY A 106 1.17 -1.37 17.61
CA GLY A 106 2.23 -0.36 17.57
C GLY A 106 2.08 0.71 18.64
N MET A 107 0.88 1.25 18.82
CA MET A 107 0.55 2.19 19.90
C MET A 107 0.78 1.58 21.29
N GLY A 108 0.39 0.31 21.48
CA GLY A 108 0.63 -0.43 22.72
C GLY A 108 2.12 -0.56 23.06
N TYR A 109 2.97 -0.89 22.10
CA TYR A 109 4.43 -1.01 22.32
C TYR A 109 5.10 0.29 22.75
N VAL A 110 4.60 1.44 22.29
CA VAL A 110 5.15 2.76 22.65
C VAL A 110 4.38 3.43 23.79
N GLY A 111 3.38 2.76 24.36
CA GLY A 111 2.57 3.28 25.47
C GLY A 111 1.71 4.50 25.11
N ALA A 112 1.30 4.63 23.84
CA ALA A 112 0.47 5.74 23.37
C ALA A 112 -1.02 5.40 23.50
N LYS A 113 -1.76 6.17 24.30
CA LYS A 113 -3.22 5.97 24.46
C LYS A 113 -4.05 6.58 23.32
N ASP A 114 -3.45 7.52 22.59
CA ASP A 114 -4.07 8.24 21.47
C ASP A 114 -3.03 8.62 20.40
N LEU A 115 -3.50 9.14 19.26
CA LEU A 115 -2.63 9.54 18.16
C LEU A 115 -1.76 10.77 18.48
N GLY A 116 -2.13 11.59 19.46
CA GLY A 116 -1.33 12.71 19.93
C GLY A 116 -0.10 12.24 20.71
N GLU A 117 -0.28 11.23 21.56
CA GLU A 117 0.84 10.56 22.25
C GLU A 117 1.71 9.74 21.29
N LEU A 118 1.12 9.09 20.28
CA LEU A 118 1.88 8.34 19.27
C LEU A 118 2.91 9.23 18.55
N LYS A 119 2.59 10.51 18.31
CA LYS A 119 3.51 11.48 17.69
C LYS A 119 4.74 11.83 18.54
N LYS A 120 4.75 11.45 19.82
CA LYS A 120 5.90 11.60 20.72
C LYS A 120 6.85 10.39 20.68
N ALA A 121 6.48 9.34 19.94
CA ALA A 121 7.30 8.15 19.81
C ALA A 121 8.67 8.46 19.19
N ARG A 122 9.67 7.69 19.59
CA ARG A 122 11.05 7.84 19.11
C ARG A 122 11.37 6.80 18.05
N PHE A 123 12.14 7.23 17.06
CA PHE A 123 12.63 6.36 16.00
C PHE A 123 14.10 6.00 16.22
N MET A 124 14.46 4.80 15.76
CA MET A 124 15.85 4.38 15.58
C MET A 124 16.08 4.09 14.10
N LYS A 125 17.17 4.62 13.55
CA LYS A 125 17.57 4.32 12.17
C LYS A 125 18.21 2.94 12.14
N ILE A 126 17.78 2.10 11.21
CA ILE A 126 18.31 0.75 11.02
C ILE A 126 19.07 0.65 9.69
N THR A 127 19.90 -0.38 9.56
CA THR A 127 20.58 -0.74 8.30
C THR A 127 19.71 -1.71 7.50
N ASN A 128 20.13 -2.04 6.27
CA ASN A 128 19.47 -3.07 5.47
C ASN A 128 19.52 -4.46 6.14
N ALA A 129 20.58 -4.77 6.90
CA ALA A 129 20.65 -6.00 7.68
C ALA A 129 19.56 -6.03 8.77
N GLY A 130 19.36 -4.92 9.49
CA GLY A 130 18.27 -4.82 10.47
C GLY A 130 16.87 -4.87 9.83
N LEU A 131 16.73 -4.42 8.58
CA LEU A 131 15.47 -4.58 7.84
C LEU A 131 15.21 -6.05 7.49
N ALA A 132 16.23 -6.79 7.04
CA ALA A 132 16.12 -8.21 6.75
C ALA A 132 15.79 -9.00 8.04
N GLU A 133 16.43 -8.67 9.15
CA GLU A 133 16.16 -9.23 10.47
C GLU A 133 14.72 -8.95 10.95
N SER A 134 14.16 -7.79 10.61
CA SER A 134 12.79 -7.42 11.02
C SER A 134 11.70 -8.25 10.33
N HIS A 135 12.01 -8.87 9.19
CA HIS A 135 11.11 -9.77 8.48
C HIS A 135 11.36 -11.22 8.91
N PRO A 136 10.40 -12.16 8.76
CA PRO A 136 10.68 -13.58 8.95
C PRO A 136 11.88 -14.00 8.09
N HIS A 137 12.90 -14.54 8.74
CA HIS A 137 14.15 -14.99 8.14
C HIS A 137 14.49 -16.39 8.66
N ASP A 138 15.27 -17.14 7.89
CA ASP A 138 15.73 -18.50 8.21
C ASP A 138 14.62 -19.54 8.48
N VAL A 139 13.40 -19.27 8.00
CA VAL A 139 12.24 -20.17 8.09
C VAL A 139 11.44 -20.21 6.78
N THR A 140 10.85 -21.37 6.48
CA THR A 140 9.91 -21.51 5.36
C THR A 140 8.49 -21.27 5.83
N VAL A 141 7.83 -20.24 5.30
CA VAL A 141 6.42 -19.95 5.60
C VAL A 141 5.53 -21.03 4.99
N THR A 142 4.84 -21.80 5.83
CA THR A 142 3.96 -22.89 5.41
C THR A 142 2.50 -22.46 5.22
N LYS A 143 2.10 -21.35 5.83
CA LYS A 143 0.77 -20.76 5.74
C LYS A 143 0.86 -19.24 5.72
N GLU A 144 0.18 -18.61 4.77
CA GLU A 144 0.15 -17.15 4.68
C GLU A 144 -0.59 -16.54 5.89
N ALA A 145 0.01 -15.53 6.49
CA ALA A 145 -0.61 -14.74 7.54
C ALA A 145 -1.47 -13.62 6.91
N PRO A 146 -2.64 -13.29 7.51
CA PRO A 146 -3.58 -12.33 6.92
C PRO A 146 -3.04 -10.89 6.82
N ASN A 147 -1.97 -10.57 7.55
CA ASN A 147 -1.36 -9.25 7.62
C ASN A 147 0.08 -9.21 7.08
N TYR A 148 0.58 -10.31 6.51
CA TYR A 148 1.96 -10.40 6.06
C TYR A 148 2.08 -11.19 4.75
N ASN A 149 2.31 -10.46 3.66
CA ASN A 149 2.53 -11.04 2.34
C ASN A 149 3.75 -10.37 1.69
N MET A 150 4.79 -11.16 1.44
CA MET A 150 6.05 -10.71 0.83
C MET A 150 6.02 -10.70 -0.70
N ASN A 151 5.01 -11.32 -1.31
CA ASN A 151 4.90 -11.50 -2.77
C ASN A 151 3.92 -10.49 -3.40
N SER A 152 3.91 -9.24 -2.92
CA SER A 152 3.12 -8.14 -3.50
C SER A 152 3.91 -7.34 -4.52
#